data_AF-A0A920LBX3-F1
#
_entry.id   AF-A0A920LBX3-F1
#
_cell.length_a   1.000
_cell.length_b   1.000
_cell.length_c   1.000
_cell.angle_alpha   90.00
_cell.angle_beta   90.00
_cell.angle_gamma   90.00
#
_symmetry.space_group_name_H-M   'P 1'
#
loop_
_entity.id
_entity.type
_entity.pdbx_description
1 polymer ?
#
loop_
_entity_poly.entity_id
_entity_poly.type
_entity_poly.pdbx_seq_one_letter_code
_entity_poly.pdbx_strand_id
1 'polypeptide(L)'
;MDLYFQRHDGQAVTCDDFLAALADANDMDLSLFSLWYSQAGTPDLTVKRNTASEGLINLTLSQSLQQTAAATAIAHACSREAGPC
;
A
#
# COMPACT_ATOMS: atom_id res chain seq x y z
N MET A 1 -14.21 -2.11 -14.65
CA MET A 1 -13.75 -3.13 -15.62
C MET A 1 -14.06 -2.74 -17.05
N ASP A 2 -15.23 -2.16 -17.33
CA ASP A 2 -15.61 -1.74 -18.69
C ASP A 2 -14.57 -0.84 -19.37
N LEU A 3 -13.99 0.13 -18.65
CA LEU A 3 -12.94 1.02 -19.18
C LEU A 3 -11.65 0.28 -19.56
N TYR A 4 -11.28 -0.76 -18.80
CA TYR A 4 -10.11 -1.58 -19.11
C TYR A 4 -10.31 -2.37 -20.40
N PHE A 5 -11.47 -3.05 -20.53
CA PHE A 5 -11.81 -3.76 -21.76
C PHE A 5 -11.91 -2.80 -22.96
N GLN A 6 -12.51 -1.62 -22.80
CA GLN A 6 -12.61 -0.63 -23.87
C GLN A 6 -11.23 -0.18 -24.40
N ARG A 7 -10.21 -0.12 -23.55
CA ARG A 7 -8.87 0.36 -23.92
C ARG A 7 -7.95 -0.75 -24.41
N HIS A 8 -8.13 -1.97 -23.91
CA HIS A 8 -7.11 -3.02 -24.00
C HIS A 8 -7.62 -4.37 -24.50
N ASP A 9 -8.87 -4.47 -24.98
CA ASP A 9 -9.34 -5.69 -25.61
C ASP A 9 -8.50 -6.05 -26.85
N GLY A 10 -8.09 -7.31 -26.94
CA GLY A 10 -7.22 -7.83 -28.00
C GLY A 10 -5.74 -7.43 -27.92
N GLN A 11 -5.29 -6.75 -26.85
CA GLN A 11 -3.90 -6.32 -26.68
C GLN A 11 -3.17 -7.14 -25.61
N ALA A 12 -1.86 -7.33 -25.78
CA ALA A 12 -0.99 -7.77 -24.70
C ALA A 12 -0.64 -6.55 -23.84
N VAL A 13 -1.07 -6.55 -22.58
CA VAL A 13 -0.94 -5.41 -21.67
C VAL A 13 -0.19 -5.77 -20.39
N THR A 14 0.25 -4.74 -19.67
CA THR A 14 1.02 -4.86 -18.42
C THR A 14 0.11 -4.72 -17.19
N CYS A 15 0.64 -5.07 -16.01
CA CYS A 15 -0.05 -4.86 -14.74
C CYS A 15 -0.34 -3.37 -14.48
N ASP A 16 0.53 -2.47 -14.95
CA ASP A 16 0.39 -1.03 -14.76
C ASP A 16 -0.77 -0.45 -15.59
N ASP A 17 -0.99 -0.98 -16.80
CA ASP A 17 -2.11 -0.59 -17.67
C ASP A 17 -3.47 -0.93 -17.04
N PHE A 18 -3.54 -2.07 -16.34
CA PHE A 18 -4.72 -2.46 -15.58
C PHE A 18 -4.98 -1.50 -14.40
N LEU A 19 -3.94 -1.17 -13.63
CA LEU A 19 -4.05 -0.22 -12.52
C LEU A 19 -4.46 1.18 -12.99
N ALA A 20 -3.90 1.66 -14.10
CA ALA A 20 -4.25 2.95 -14.69
C ALA A 20 -5.72 2.99 -15.12
N ALA A 21 -6.21 1.94 -15.80
CA ALA A 21 -7.62 1.86 -16.18
C ALA A 21 -8.56 1.81 -14.95
N LEU A 22 -8.12 1.22 -13.83
CA LEU A 22 -8.89 1.18 -12.60
C LEU A 22 -8.90 2.53 -11.86
N ALA A 23 -7.75 3.21 -11.82
CA ALA A 23 -7.60 4.54 -11.26
C ALA A 23 -8.50 5.54 -12.00
N ASP A 24 -8.41 5.57 -13.33
CA ASP A 24 -9.19 6.46 -14.19
C ASP A 24 -10.70 6.19 -14.11
N ALA A 25 -11.11 4.93 -13.98
CA ALA A 25 -12.53 4.57 -13.90
C ALA A 25 -13.19 4.99 -12.57
N ASN A 26 -12.41 5.12 -11.49
CA ASN A 26 -12.92 5.44 -10.16
C ASN A 26 -12.50 6.83 -9.67
N ASP A 27 -11.71 7.58 -10.45
CA ASP A 27 -11.12 8.86 -10.06
C ASP A 27 -10.35 8.76 -8.72
N MET A 28 -9.55 7.69 -8.59
CA MET A 28 -8.80 7.37 -7.38
C MET A 28 -7.30 7.26 -7.66
N ASP A 29 -6.48 7.79 -6.75
CA ASP A 29 -5.03 7.59 -6.79
C ASP A 29 -4.65 6.19 -6.27
N LEU A 30 -4.14 5.35 -7.17
CA LEU A 30 -3.67 3.99 -6.87
C LEU A 30 -2.14 3.88 -6.87
N SER A 31 -1.41 5.00 -6.87
CA SER A 31 0.05 5.01 -6.88
C SER A 31 0.66 4.22 -5.71
N LEU A 32 0.12 4.36 -4.50
CA LEU A 32 0.55 3.57 -3.34
C LEU A 32 0.18 2.08 -3.46
N PHE A 33 -0.93 1.78 -4.11
CA PHE A 33 -1.38 0.39 -4.31
C PHE A 33 -0.49 -0.34 -5.33
N SER A 34 0.13 0.37 -6.27
CA SER A 34 1.09 -0.22 -7.22
C SER A 34 2.26 -0.93 -6.53
N LEU A 35 2.63 -0.52 -5.31
CA LEU A 35 3.68 -1.16 -4.53
C LEU A 35 3.44 -2.65 -4.33
N TRP A 36 2.18 -3.10 -4.26
CA TRP A 36 1.83 -4.53 -4.15
C TRP A 36 2.33 -5.39 -5.32
N TYR A 37 2.53 -4.80 -6.50
CA TYR A 37 3.07 -5.52 -7.65
C TYR A 37 4.60 -5.55 -7.68
N SER A 38 5.25 -4.63 -6.97
CA SER A 38 6.71 -4.50 -6.91
C SER A 38 7.34 -5.14 -5.67
N GLN A 39 6.57 -5.29 -4.60
CA GLN A 39 7.08 -5.63 -3.29
C GLN A 39 6.75 -7.07 -2.91
N ALA A 40 7.80 -7.90 -2.82
CA ALA A 40 7.66 -9.27 -2.36
C ALA A 40 7.65 -9.34 -0.82
N GLY A 41 6.84 -10.25 -0.29
CA GLY A 41 6.77 -10.54 1.13
C GLY A 41 5.35 -10.49 1.69
N THR A 42 5.21 -10.94 2.92
CA THR A 42 3.95 -10.93 3.67
C THR A 42 4.03 -9.82 4.70
N PRO A 43 3.26 -8.72 4.59
CA PRO A 43 3.26 -7.66 5.59
C PRO A 43 2.69 -8.16 6.93
N ASP A 44 3.39 -7.86 8.01
CA ASP A 44 2.89 -8.01 9.37
C ASP A 44 2.12 -6.75 9.76
N LEU A 45 0.83 -6.92 10.11
CA LEU A 45 -0.02 -5.83 10.59
C LEU A 45 -0.20 -5.92 12.10
N THR A 46 0.31 -4.92 12.82
CA THR A 46 0.07 -4.74 14.25
C THR A 46 -1.08 -3.77 14.48
N VAL A 47 -2.10 -4.21 15.22
CA VAL A 47 -3.24 -3.37 15.60
C VAL A 47 -3.23 -3.18 17.10
N LYS A 48 -3.13 -1.91 17.53
CA LYS A 48 -3.27 -1.52 18.94
C LYS A 48 -4.61 -0.85 19.12
N ARG A 49 -5.37 -1.32 20.12
CA ARG A 49 -6.66 -0.74 20.49
C ARG A 49 -6.54 -0.10 21.86
N ASN A 50 -7.02 1.13 21.98
CA ASN A 50 -7.17 1.83 23.24
C ASN A 50 -8.59 2.39 23.37
N THR A 51 -9.18 2.28 24.56
CA THR A 51 -10.48 2.89 24.86
C THR A 51 -10.23 4.23 25.50
N ALA A 52 -10.63 5.31 24.83
CA ALA A 52 -10.67 6.63 25.44
C ALA A 52 -11.90 6.74 26.36
N SER A 53 -11.84 7.64 27.34
CA SER A 53 -13.03 8.05 28.08
C SER A 53 -14.09 8.56 27.10
N GLU A 54 -15.38 8.38 27.44
CA GLU A 54 -16.54 8.77 26.62
C GLU A 54 -16.89 7.82 25.44
N GLY A 55 -16.57 6.52 25.55
CA GLY A 55 -17.07 5.52 24.60
C GLY A 55 -16.37 5.53 23.23
N LEU A 56 -15.28 6.29 23.10
CA LEU A 56 -14.44 6.32 21.91
C LEU A 56 -13.40 5.20 21.91
N ILE A 57 -13.18 4.59 20.75
CA ILE A 57 -12.17 3.55 20.54
C ILE A 57 -11.13 4.09 19.56
N ASN A 58 -9.89 4.19 20.02
CA ASN A 58 -8.74 4.52 19.20
C ASN A 58 -8.09 3.23 18.69
N LEU A 59 -7.95 3.12 17.38
CA LEU A 59 -7.21 2.05 16.72
C LEU A 59 -5.95 2.64 16.08
N THR A 60 -4.79 2.15 16.49
CA THR A 60 -3.52 2.47 15.86
C THR A 60 -3.06 1.24 15.09
N LEU A 61 -2.95 1.37 13.77
CA LEU A 61 -2.47 0.32 12.89
C LEU A 61 -1.02 0.65 12.49
N SER A 62 -0.16 -0.36 12.49
CA SER A 62 1.22 -0.24 12.04
C SER A 62 1.57 -1.47 11.22
N GLN A 63 2.13 -1.24 10.02
CA GLN A 63 2.56 -2.32 9.13
C GLN A 63 4.07 -2.37 9.04
N SER A 64 4.62 -3.58 8.97
CA SER A 64 6.04 -3.83 8.71
C SER A 64 6.19 -5.00 7.75
N LEU A 65 7.25 -4.98 6.95
CA LEU A 65 7.59 -6.09 6.05
C LEU A 65 8.94 -6.67 6.46
N GLN A 66 8.96 -7.98 6.69
CA GLN A 66 10.21 -8.69 6.95
C GLN A 66 11.07 -8.70 5.68
N GLN A 67 12.40 -8.69 5.86
CA GLN A 67 13.31 -8.73 4.73
C GLN A 67 13.24 -10.10 4.04
N THR A 68 12.70 -10.13 2.82
CA THR A 68 12.66 -11.33 1.99
C THR A 68 13.97 -11.52 1.21
N ALA A 69 14.31 -12.76 0.84
CA ALA A 69 15.47 -13.08 0.00
C ALA A 69 15.45 -12.41 -1.39
N ALA A 70 14.25 -12.07 -1.90
CA ALA A 70 14.08 -11.28 -3.12
C ALA A 70 14.39 -9.78 -2.95
N ALA A 71 14.76 -9.35 -1.74
CA ALA A 71 15.24 -8.03 -1.37
C ALA A 71 14.54 -6.88 -2.11
N THR A 72 13.25 -6.65 -1.85
CA THR A 72 12.67 -5.34 -2.14
C THR A 72 13.25 -4.33 -1.14
N ALA A 73 14.11 -3.43 -1.62
CA ALA A 73 14.71 -2.39 -0.80
C ALA A 73 13.64 -1.38 -0.36
N ILE A 74 13.01 -1.60 0.79
CA ILE A 74 12.16 -0.61 1.43
C ILE A 74 13.08 0.35 2.18
N ALA A 75 13.63 1.32 1.47
CA ALA A 75 14.24 2.48 2.11
C ALA A 75 13.13 3.39 2.65
N HIS A 76 12.46 2.98 3.73
CA HIS A 76 11.72 3.92 4.56
C HIS A 76 12.53 4.19 5.82
N ALA A 77 13.49 5.11 5.66
CA ALA A 77 14.22 5.71 6.75
C ALA A 77 13.24 6.42 7.69
N CYS A 78 12.89 5.78 8.81
CA CYS A 78 12.41 6.48 9.99
C CYS A 78 13.58 6.66 10.94
N SER A 79 14.50 7.55 10.54
CA SER A 79 15.48 8.16 11.45
C SER A 79 15.00 9.58 11.72
N ARG A 80 14.27 9.78 12.81
CA ARG A 80 14.20 11.09 13.48
C ARG A 80 14.35 10.91 14.98
N GLU A 81 15.63 10.90 15.35
CA GLU A 81 16.23 11.66 16.45
C GLU A 81 15.48 11.70 17.79
N ALA A 82 16.05 10.96 18.76
CA ALA A 82 15.93 11.28 20.16
C ALA A 82 16.83 12.48 20.51
N GLY A 83 16.27 13.50 21.16
CA GLY A 83 16.98 14.59 21.85
C GLY A 83 16.10 15.85 22.00
N PRO A 84 16.19 16.63 23.11
CA PRO A 84 17.43 16.90 23.85
C PRO A 84 17.38 16.72 25.39
N CYS A 85 18.59 16.75 25.98
CA CYS A 85 19.02 16.70 27.39
C CYS A 85 19.19 15.31 28.01
#